data_AF-V4ACT7-F1
#
_entry.id   AF-V4ACT7-F1
#
_cell.length_a   1.000
_cell.length_b   1.000
_cell.length_c   1.000
_cell.angle_alpha   90.00
_cell.angle_beta   90.00
_cell.angle_gamma   90.00
#
_symmetry.space_group_name_H-M   'P 1'
#
loop_
_entity.id
_entity.type
_entity.pdbx_description
1 polymer ?
#
loop_
_entity_poly.entity_id
_entity_poly.type
_entity_poly.pdbx_seq_one_letter_code
_entity_poly.pdbx_strand_id
1 'polypeptide(L)'
;IFNNDLVYAYKSGYSCLTAIRNISENIYRSLIHNELCGLIFIDFKKAFDLVNHSLLLDKPKSYKPTGNFTDFLSYVKGNRGVMLMVHYLHSV
;
A
#
# COMPACT_ATOMS: atom_id res chain seq x y z
N ILE A 1 -13.03 3.79 5.81
CA ILE A 1 -11.70 3.30 6.23
C ILE A 1 -11.44 2.06 5.36
N PHE A 2 -10.37 2.09 4.56
CA PHE A 2 -10.13 1.25 3.38
C PHE A 2 -10.66 -0.18 3.45
N ASN A 3 -11.38 -0.62 2.42
CA ASN A 3 -11.76 -2.01 2.26
C ASN A 3 -10.49 -2.87 2.16
N ASN A 4 -10.29 -3.76 3.13
CA ASN A 4 -9.03 -4.49 3.34
C ASN A 4 -8.88 -5.70 2.39
N ASP A 5 -9.87 -5.91 1.53
CA ASP A 5 -9.95 -7.05 0.62
C ASP A 5 -8.95 -6.96 -0.55
N LEU A 6 -8.49 -5.74 -0.87
CA LEU A 6 -7.54 -5.48 -1.96
C LEU A 6 -6.08 -5.29 -1.47
N VAL A 7 -5.81 -5.49 -0.18
CA VAL A 7 -4.44 -5.49 0.38
C VAL A 7 -3.89 -6.91 0.35
N TYR A 8 -2.85 -7.12 -0.44
CA TYR A 8 -2.21 -8.43 -0.61
C TYR A 8 -0.86 -8.55 0.11
N ALA A 9 -0.17 -7.43 0.35
CA ALA A 9 1.11 -7.42 1.05
C ALA A 9 0.93 -7.49 2.57
N TYR A 10 1.86 -8.18 3.26
CA TYR A 10 1.91 -8.30 4.72
C TYR A 10 0.62 -8.82 5.39
N LYS A 11 -0.21 -9.57 4.65
CA LYS A 11 -1.47 -10.15 5.10
C LYS A 11 -1.44 -11.67 4.98
N SER A 12 -1.77 -12.37 6.07
CA SER A 12 -1.81 -13.84 6.07
C SER A 12 -2.82 -14.38 5.05
N GLY A 13 -2.42 -15.37 4.26
CA GLY A 13 -3.24 -15.96 3.20
C GLY A 13 -3.23 -15.20 1.86
N TYR A 14 -2.43 -14.13 1.75
CA TYR A 14 -2.28 -13.35 0.52
C TYR A 14 -0.83 -13.35 0.03
N SER A 15 -0.63 -13.21 -1.27
CA SER A 15 0.67 -13.20 -1.92
C SER A 15 0.66 -12.35 -3.18
N CYS A 16 1.83 -12.12 -3.78
CA CYS A 16 1.91 -11.46 -5.09
C CYS A 16 1.11 -12.24 -6.15
N LEU A 17 1.08 -13.57 -6.08
CA LEU A 17 0.32 -14.39 -7.00
C LEU A 17 -1.19 -14.15 -6.88
N THR A 18 -1.71 -14.05 -5.65
CA THR A 18 -3.15 -13.78 -5.46
C THR A 18 -3.53 -12.37 -5.89
N ALA A 19 -2.62 -11.40 -5.79
CA ALA A 19 -2.79 -10.04 -6.32
C ALA A 19 -2.88 -10.03 -7.84
N ILE A 20 -1.90 -10.66 -8.51
CA ILE A 20 -1.86 -10.74 -9.99
C ILE A 20 -3.08 -11.49 -10.50
N ARG A 21 -3.45 -12.61 -9.88
CA ARG A 21 -4.65 -13.37 -10.26
C ARG A 21 -5.91 -12.51 -10.22
N ASN A 22 -6.08 -11.70 -9.18
CA ASN A 22 -7.23 -10.81 -9.07
C ASN A 22 -7.26 -9.74 -10.16
N ILE A 23 -6.11 -9.11 -10.45
CA ILE A 23 -5.99 -8.12 -11.53
C ILE A 23 -6.33 -8.75 -12.88
N SER A 24 -5.73 -9.91 -13.20
CA SER A 24 -5.98 -10.61 -14.46
C SER A 24 -7.44 -11.03 -14.61
N GLU A 25 -8.08 -11.50 -13.53
CA GLU A 25 -9.49 -11.88 -13.54
C GLU A 25 -10.41 -10.67 -13.79
N ASN A 26 -10.10 -9.51 -13.19
CA ASN A 26 -10.87 -8.29 -13.43
C ASN A 26 -10.72 -7.80 -14.88
N ILE A 27 -9.49 -7.81 -15.43
CA ILE A 27 -9.26 -7.46 -16.84
C ILE A 27 -10.06 -8.39 -17.75
N TYR A 28 -9.99 -9.71 -17.51
CA TYR A 28 -10.69 -10.70 -18.31
C TYR A 28 -12.22 -10.52 -18.27
N ARG A 29 -12.79 -10.23 -17.09
CA ARG A 29 -14.22 -9.96 -16.92
C ARG A 29 -14.67 -8.72 -17.67
N SER A 30 -13.92 -7.62 -17.58
CA SER A 30 -14.23 -6.39 -18.31
C SER A 30 -14.15 -6.58 -19.83
N LEU A 31 -13.19 -7.38 -20.32
CA LEU A 31 -13.13 -7.76 -21.73
C LEU A 31 -14.38 -8.54 -22.17
N ILE A 32 -14.82 -9.54 -21.40
CA ILE A 32 -16.03 -10.31 -21.71
C ILE A 32 -17.28 -9.43 -21.73
N HIS A 33 -17.38 -8.47 -20.82
CA HIS A 33 -18.54 -7.60 -20.71
C HIS A 33 -18.48 -6.38 -21.65
N ASN A 34 -17.45 -6.29 -22.51
CA ASN A 34 -17.22 -5.16 -23.41
C ASN A 34 -17.16 -3.82 -22.65
N GLU A 35 -16.58 -3.85 -21.44
CA GLU A 35 -16.36 -2.68 -20.58
C GLU A 35 -14.99 -2.06 -20.87
N LEU A 36 -14.90 -0.74 -20.71
CA LEU A 36 -13.61 -0.05 -20.76
C LEU A 36 -12.75 -0.48 -19.58
N CYS A 37 -11.62 -1.12 -19.86
CA CYS A 37 -10.66 -1.56 -18.86
C CYS A 37 -9.39 -0.71 -18.90
N GLY A 38 -8.99 -0.16 -17.76
CA GLY A 38 -7.76 0.61 -17.61
C GLY A 38 -7.04 0.28 -16.31
N LEU A 39 -5.70 0.31 -16.32
CA LEU A 39 -4.87 -0.01 -15.15
C LEU A 39 -3.87 1.12 -14.90
N ILE A 40 -3.85 1.62 -13.66
CA ILE A 40 -2.93 2.68 -13.22
C ILE A 40 -1.99 2.11 -12.17
N PHE A 41 -0.69 2.19 -12.43
CA PHE A 41 0.35 1.80 -11.49
C PHE A 41 0.89 3.02 -10.77
N ILE A 42 0.85 3.02 -9.44
CA ILE A 42 1.38 4.09 -8.59
C ILE A 42 2.41 3.45 -7.66
N ASP A 43 3.61 4.03 -7.62
CA ASP A 43 4.67 3.60 -6.71
C ASP A 43 5.18 4.74 -5.85
N PHE A 44 5.43 4.47 -4.58
CA PHE A 44 5.95 5.44 -3.63
C PHE A 44 7.48 5.31 -3.55
N LYS A 45 8.19 6.25 -4.15
CA LYS A 45 9.64 6.31 -4.02
C LYS A 45 10.04 6.41 -2.55
N LYS A 46 10.95 5.53 -2.10
CA LYS A 46 11.51 5.52 -0.74
C LYS A 46 10.42 5.55 0.37
N ALA A 47 9.29 4.88 0.19
CA ALA A 47 8.09 4.98 1.05
C ALA A 47 8.36 5.01 2.57
N PHE A 48 9.32 4.22 3.07
CA PHE A 48 9.69 4.18 4.49
C PHE A 48 10.52 5.37 4.97
N ASP A 49 11.34 5.97 4.11
CA ASP A 49 12.10 7.18 4.45
C ASP A 49 11.21 8.45 4.40
N LEU A 50 10.15 8.40 3.57
CA LEU A 50 9.30 9.55 3.24
C LEU A 50 8.05 9.69 4.09
N VAL A 51 7.66 8.62 4.77
CA VAL A 51 6.47 8.66 5.61
C VAL A 51 6.67 9.66 6.75
N ASN A 52 5.68 10.52 6.98
CA ASN A 52 5.72 11.44 8.11
C ASN A 52 5.70 10.63 9.42
N HIS A 53 6.84 10.57 10.11
CA HIS A 53 6.97 9.77 11.33
C HIS A 53 6.01 10.20 12.44
N SER A 54 5.64 11.48 12.56
CA SER A 54 4.62 11.89 13.53
C SER A 54 3.26 11.24 13.23
N LEU A 55 2.81 11.31 11.98
CA LEU A 55 1.56 10.67 11.55
C LEU A 55 1.61 9.14 11.65
N LEU A 56 2.75 8.55 11.26
CA LEU A 56 2.96 7.11 11.34
C LEU A 56 2.83 6.62 12.79
N LEU A 57 3.35 7.38 13.75
CA LEU A 57 3.37 7.01 15.17
C LEU A 57 2.08 7.38 15.91
N ASP A 58 1.29 8.31 15.39
CA ASP A 58 -0.05 8.60 15.93
C ASP A 58 -1.05 7.49 15.59
N LYS A 59 -0.92 6.88 14.41
CA LYS A 59 -1.79 5.78 13.97
C LYS A 59 -1.82 4.55 14.90
N PRO A 60 -0.69 4.01 15.41
CA PRO A 60 -0.71 2.90 16.35
C PRO A 60 -1.30 3.27 17.71
N LYS A 61 -1.26 4.55 18.14
CA LYS A 61 -1.80 4.95 19.46
C LYS A 61 -3.29 4.66 19.60
N SER A 62 -4.06 4.69 18.51
CA SER A 62 -5.48 4.32 18.55
C SER A 62 -5.71 2.85 18.94
N TYR A 63 -4.70 1.99 18.76
CA TYR A 63 -4.73 0.58 19.11
C TYR A 63 -4.24 0.33 20.55
N LYS A 64 -3.89 1.37 21.31
CA LYS A 64 -3.41 1.31 22.71
C LYS A 64 -2.32 0.24 22.94
N PRO A 65 -1.20 0.31 22.20
CA PRO A 65 -0.14 -0.67 22.36
C PRO A 65 0.52 -0.54 23.74
N THR A 66 0.95 -1.67 24.30
CA THR A 66 1.58 -1.77 25.61
C THR A 66 3.00 -2.35 25.51
N GLY A 67 3.82 -2.13 26.53
CA GLY A 67 5.18 -2.69 26.64
C GLY A 67 6.16 -2.13 25.60
N ASN A 68 7.15 -2.95 25.22
CA ASN A 68 8.31 -2.58 24.38
C ASN A 68 7.96 -1.93 23.02
N PHE A 69 6.70 -2.01 22.59
CA PHE A 69 6.24 -1.33 21.39
C PHE A 69 6.25 0.20 21.54
N THR A 70 5.95 0.75 22.72
CA THR A 70 6.03 2.21 22.94
C THR A 70 7.46 2.72 22.84
N ASP A 71 8.43 1.91 23.28
CA ASP A 71 9.85 2.23 23.21
C ASP A 71 10.33 2.21 21.76
N PHE A 72 9.91 1.22 20.98
CA PHE A 72 10.17 1.16 19.54
C PHE A 72 9.60 2.38 18.78
N LEU A 73 8.38 2.82 19.12
CA LEU A 73 7.77 4.01 18.51
C LEU A 73 8.58 5.29 18.78
N SER A 74 9.23 5.39 19.94
CA SER A 74 10.07 6.55 20.28
C SER A 74 11.34 6.62 19.42
N TYR A 75 11.98 5.48 19.14
CA TYR A 75 13.18 5.36 18.30
C TYR A 75 12.93 5.82 16.85
N VAL A 76 11.76 5.50 16.28
CA VAL A 76 11.45 5.76 14.87
C VAL A 76 11.28 7.25 14.53
N LYS A 77 11.14 8.16 15.50
CA LYS A 77 10.95 9.61 15.25
C LYS A 77 12.15 10.33 14.60
N GLY A 78 13.34 9.72 14.57
CA GLY A 78 14.60 10.42 14.31
C GLY A 78 15.01 10.70 12.86
N ASN A 79 14.45 10.01 11.85
CA ASN A 79 14.98 10.04 10.46
C ASN A 79 14.02 10.79 9.50
N ARG A 80 14.51 11.51 8.47
CA ARG A 80 13.67 12.23 7.49
C ARG A 80 14.31 12.33 6.10
N GLY A 81 13.54 12.07 5.03
CA GLY A 81 13.77 12.53 3.65
C GLY A 81 12.44 12.46 2.86
N VAL A 82 12.22 13.13 1.72
CA VAL A 82 10.98 12.99 0.88
C VAL A 82 11.31 13.23 -0.62
N MET A 83 10.86 12.36 -1.57
CA MET A 83 10.84 12.57 -3.06
C MET A 83 9.94 11.52 -3.78
N LEU A 84 8.94 11.93 -4.57
CA LEU A 84 8.02 11.06 -5.35
C LEU A 84 8.43 10.87 -6.83
N MET A 85 8.02 9.76 -7.46
CA MET A 85 8.19 9.48 -8.91
C MET A 85 6.91 8.83 -9.48
N VAL A 86 6.42 9.30 -10.62
CA VAL A 86 5.20 8.80 -11.29
C VAL A 86 5.58 8.18 -12.63
N HIS A 87 5.08 6.99 -12.94
CA HIS A 87 5.24 6.35 -14.26
C HIS A 87 3.86 6.16 -14.91
N TYR A 88 3.72 6.64 -16.15
CA TYR A 88 2.54 6.42 -16.98
C TYR A 88 2.80 5.27 -17.95
N LEU A 89 1.84 4.35 -18.08
CA LEU A 89 1.76 3.44 -19.23
C LEU A 89 0.48 3.78 -20.00
N HIS A 90 0.66 4.28 -21.22
CA HIS A 90 -0.41 4.50 -22.19
C HIS A 90 -0.52 3.23 -23.03
N SER A 91 -1.71 2.62 -23.11
CA SER A 91 -1.99 1.60 -24.12
C SER A 91 -2.90 2.23 -25.15
N VAL A 92 -2.45 2.23 -26.40
CA VAL A 92 -3.24 2.55 -27.60
C VAL A 92 -4.22 1.41 -27.87
#